data_AF-A0A4Z8Y5N8-F1
#
_entry.id   AF-A0A4Z8Y5N8-F1
#
_cell.length_a   1.000
_cell.length_b   1.000
_cell.length_c   1.000
_cell.angle_alpha   90.00
_cell.angle_beta   90.00
_cell.angle_gamma   90.00
#
_symmetry.space_group_name_H-M   'P 1'
#
loop_
_entity.id
_entity.type
_entity.pdbx_description
1 polymer ?
#
loop_
_entity_poly.entity_id
_entity_poly.type
_entity_poly.pdbx_seq_one_letter_code
_entity_poly.pdbx_strand_id
1 'polypeptide(L)'
;MTDLIYPKVETIDDACDWTNVIIWRMNAGARARSRSMYVPCPRPVPVPGLTVRVPSTVKKVKLSGPAPRRHTKTHTGTVIYSGGEKTVKLRETATVWTSGSKENYDKKTGYRVGVTSRCRLLLDSIKPIAASTEPVVQSKSSELPAVQLVAIMKGKTLSYQGIMSAIKKYHPDIKITLEQLQKRVFALCMSNFVGIERHDDMPVTHFTLKNVDPRFYVHSEKNMRA
;
A
#
# COMPACT_ATOMS: atom_id res chain seq x y z
N MET A 1 40.72 43.13 13.87
CA MET A 1 39.52 43.43 13.07
C MET A 1 38.78 42.11 12.93
N THR A 2 37.62 41.94 13.58
CA THR A 2 36.84 40.69 13.53
C THR A 2 35.95 40.72 12.29
N ASP A 3 36.19 39.81 11.34
CA ASP A 3 35.37 39.69 10.14
C ASP A 3 33.96 39.21 10.53
N LEU A 4 32.96 40.05 10.21
CA LEU A 4 31.54 39.71 10.32
C LEU A 4 31.22 38.66 9.25
N ILE A 5 31.16 37.39 9.64
CA ILE A 5 30.70 36.30 8.79
C ILE A 5 29.18 36.39 8.69
N TYR A 6 28.67 37.10 7.69
CA TYR A 6 27.26 37.04 7.34
C TYR A 6 26.98 35.72 6.60
N PRO A 7 25.92 34.97 6.97
CA PRO A 7 25.52 33.80 6.22
C PRO A 7 25.18 34.23 4.79
N LYS A 8 25.82 33.61 3.81
CA LYS A 8 25.55 33.85 2.40
C LYS A 8 24.14 33.34 2.10
N VAL A 9 23.17 34.23 2.03
CA VAL A 9 21.80 33.88 1.65
C VAL A 9 21.81 33.58 0.15
N GLU A 10 21.67 32.30 -0.20
CA GLU A 10 21.43 31.90 -1.58
C GLU A 10 20.01 32.33 -1.96
N THR A 11 19.87 33.50 -2.55
CA THR A 11 18.60 33.93 -3.14
C THR A 11 18.37 33.12 -4.42
N ILE A 12 17.43 32.19 -4.37
CA ILE A 12 16.97 31.46 -5.55
C ILE A 12 16.11 32.43 -6.36
N ASP A 13 16.61 32.83 -7.52
CA ASP A 13 15.86 33.65 -8.49
C ASP A 13 14.94 32.74 -9.30
N ASP A 14 13.63 32.92 -9.14
CA ASP A 14 12.57 32.17 -9.81
C ASP A 14 12.17 32.79 -11.16
N ALA A 15 12.94 33.77 -11.67
CA ALA A 15 12.78 34.40 -12.97
C ALA A 15 11.37 34.97 -13.23
N CYS A 16 10.62 35.26 -12.18
CA CYS A 16 9.27 35.83 -12.26
C CYS A 16 9.27 37.30 -11.81
N ASP A 17 8.46 38.12 -12.47
CA ASP A 17 8.14 39.47 -12.04
C ASP A 17 7.11 39.41 -10.90
N TRP A 18 7.59 39.78 -9.71
CA TRP A 18 6.81 39.84 -8.47
C TRP A 18 6.27 41.24 -8.17
N THR A 19 6.55 42.26 -8.98
CA THR A 19 6.21 43.67 -8.70
C THR A 19 4.73 43.84 -8.35
N ASN A 20 3.84 43.29 -9.18
CA ASN A 20 2.39 43.35 -8.98
C ASN A 20 1.94 42.67 -7.67
N VAL A 21 2.60 41.56 -7.29
CA VAL A 21 2.31 40.84 -6.05
C VAL A 21 2.77 41.65 -4.84
N ILE A 22 3.95 42.27 -4.92
CA ILE A 22 4.50 43.11 -3.87
C ILE A 22 3.60 44.33 -3.66
N ILE A 23 3.24 45.05 -4.73
CA ILE A 23 2.31 46.19 -4.68
C ILE A 23 0.97 45.76 -4.08
N TRP A 24 0.44 44.61 -4.51
CA TRP A 24 -0.80 44.09 -3.94
C TRP A 24 -0.65 43.86 -2.43
N ARG A 25 0.43 43.23 -1.96
CA ARG A 25 0.68 42.99 -0.51
C ARG A 25 0.83 44.29 0.28
N MET A 26 1.57 45.27 -0.26
CA MET A 26 1.74 46.57 0.38
C MET A 26 0.41 47.29 0.59
N ASN A 27 -0.50 47.19 -0.39
CA ASN A 27 -1.82 47.82 -0.33
C ASN A 27 -2.88 47.00 0.45
N ALA A 28 -2.51 45.89 1.11
CA ALA A 28 -3.47 45.05 1.85
C ALA A 28 -4.15 45.79 3.00
N GLY A 29 -3.39 46.58 3.77
CA GLY A 29 -3.94 47.38 4.88
C GLY A 29 -4.89 48.48 4.39
N ALA A 30 -4.56 49.13 3.28
CA ALA A 30 -5.40 50.15 2.67
C ALA A 30 -6.75 49.55 2.22
N ARG A 31 -6.73 48.40 1.54
CA ARG A 31 -7.95 47.69 1.11
C ARG A 31 -8.81 47.23 2.28
N ALA A 32 -8.19 46.76 3.37
CA ALA A 32 -8.92 46.34 4.56
C ALA A 32 -9.66 47.51 5.24
N ARG A 33 -9.09 48.72 5.20
CA ARG A 33 -9.67 49.92 5.82
C ARG A 33 -10.69 50.63 4.95
N SER A 34 -10.43 50.73 3.64
CA SER A 34 -11.30 51.48 2.72
C SER A 34 -12.58 50.75 2.32
N ARG A 35 -12.74 49.47 2.72
CA ARG A 35 -13.85 48.59 2.27
C ARG A 35 -14.00 48.56 0.74
N SER A 36 -12.91 48.80 0.00
CA SER A 36 -12.90 48.70 -1.45
C SER A 36 -13.27 47.28 -1.89
N MET A 37 -13.81 47.14 -3.10
CA MET A 37 -14.12 45.84 -3.70
C MET A 37 -12.92 44.90 -3.59
N TYR A 38 -13.19 43.62 -3.26
CA TYR A 38 -12.14 42.62 -3.14
C TYR A 38 -11.44 42.41 -4.49
N VAL A 39 -10.12 42.56 -4.50
CA VAL A 39 -9.26 42.28 -5.67
C VAL A 39 -8.36 41.09 -5.33
N PRO A 40 -8.44 39.97 -6.06
CA PRO A 40 -7.61 38.81 -5.80
C PRO A 40 -6.11 39.13 -6.01
N CYS A 41 -5.24 38.40 -5.31
CA CYS A 41 -3.80 38.55 -5.48
C CYS A 41 -3.40 38.19 -6.93
N PRO A 42 -2.66 39.05 -7.65
CA PRO A 42 -2.17 38.72 -8.97
C PRO A 42 -1.16 37.56 -8.89
N ARG A 43 -1.02 36.82 -10.01
CA ARG A 43 0.01 35.78 -10.14
C ARG A 43 1.33 36.41 -10.61
N PRO A 44 2.50 35.95 -10.12
CA PRO A 44 3.78 36.34 -10.68
C PRO A 44 3.85 36.03 -12.18
N VAL A 45 4.46 36.92 -12.96
CA VAL A 45 4.55 36.78 -14.43
C VAL A 45 5.97 36.39 -14.80
N PRO A 46 6.21 35.27 -15.52
CA PRO A 46 7.56 34.92 -15.97
C PRO A 46 8.17 36.04 -16.82
N VAL A 47 9.42 36.44 -16.52
CA VAL A 47 10.11 37.49 -17.29
C VAL A 47 10.62 36.89 -18.61
N PRO A 48 10.23 37.43 -19.78
CA PRO A 48 10.72 36.94 -21.07
C PRO A 48 12.25 36.96 -21.13
N GLY A 49 12.86 35.82 -21.45
CA GLY A 49 14.31 35.70 -21.60
C GLY A 49 15.08 35.28 -20.34
N LEU A 50 14.44 35.19 -19.17
CA LEU A 50 15.02 34.55 -17.98
C LEU A 50 14.46 33.12 -17.81
N THR A 51 15.36 32.14 -17.73
CA THR A 51 15.01 30.76 -17.38
C THR A 51 15.37 30.49 -15.92
N VAL A 52 14.44 29.91 -15.16
CA VAL A 52 14.67 29.52 -13.76
C VAL A 52 15.94 28.67 -13.68
N ARG A 53 16.91 29.09 -12.86
CA ARG A 53 18.04 28.24 -12.47
C ARG A 53 17.52 27.24 -11.45
N VAL A 54 16.76 26.24 -11.89
CA VAL A 54 16.38 25.14 -11.01
C VAL A 54 17.66 24.35 -10.74
N PRO A 55 18.20 24.33 -9.50
CA PRO A 55 19.25 23.38 -9.19
C PRO A 55 18.65 22.01 -9.44
N SER A 56 19.24 21.24 -10.35
CA SER A 56 18.80 19.88 -10.67
C SER A 56 18.61 19.16 -9.36
N THR A 57 17.36 18.87 -8.99
CA THR A 57 17.10 18.21 -7.73
C THR A 57 17.71 16.83 -7.89
N VAL A 58 18.86 16.60 -7.26
CA VAL A 58 19.40 15.27 -7.07
C VAL A 58 18.27 14.53 -6.39
N LYS A 59 17.60 13.64 -7.13
CA LYS A 59 16.56 12.78 -6.60
C LYS A 59 17.23 12.04 -5.45
N LYS A 60 17.00 12.48 -4.21
CA LYS A 60 17.37 11.69 -3.04
C LYS A 60 16.69 10.35 -3.26
N VAL A 61 17.48 9.33 -3.54
CA VAL A 61 17.03 7.96 -3.64
C VAL A 61 16.38 7.66 -2.31
N LYS A 62 15.05 7.72 -2.29
CA LYS A 62 14.26 7.35 -1.14
C LYS A 62 14.51 5.87 -0.97
N LEU A 63 15.31 5.50 0.03
CA LEU A 63 15.45 4.12 0.48
C LEU A 63 14.05 3.53 0.57
N SER A 64 13.72 2.64 -0.37
CA SER A 64 12.42 2.02 -0.51
C SER A 64 12.29 0.93 0.55
N GLY A 65 12.26 1.34 1.82
CA GLY A 65 11.63 0.52 2.85
C GLY A 65 10.13 0.46 2.54
N PRO A 66 9.46 -0.68 2.76
CA PRO A 66 8.01 -0.72 2.65
C PRO A 66 7.43 0.33 3.60
N ALA A 67 6.81 1.38 3.04
CA ALA A 67 6.11 2.35 3.86
C ALA A 67 5.10 1.56 4.70
N PRO A 68 5.14 1.65 6.05
CA PRO A 68 4.24 0.87 6.87
C PRO A 68 2.82 1.22 6.43
N ARG A 69 2.05 0.20 6.03
CA ARG A 69 0.65 0.39 5.65
C ARG A 69 -0.01 1.15 6.79
N ARG A 70 -0.79 2.18 6.47
CA ARG A 70 -1.37 3.13 7.46
C ARG A 70 -2.19 2.46 8.58
N HIS A 71 -2.45 1.16 8.51
CA HIS A 71 -3.27 0.41 9.47
C HIS A 71 -2.62 -0.88 10.01
N THR A 72 -1.31 -1.10 9.83
CA THR A 72 -0.65 -2.30 10.36
C THR A 72 -0.70 -2.33 11.89
N LYS A 73 -1.09 -3.48 12.45
CA LYS A 73 -1.04 -3.72 13.90
C LYS A 73 0.37 -4.12 14.30
N THR A 74 0.87 -3.50 15.36
CA THR A 74 2.27 -3.56 15.81
C THR A 74 2.43 -4.30 17.13
N HIS A 75 1.38 -4.32 17.95
CA HIS A 75 1.42 -4.80 19.33
C HIS A 75 0.18 -5.65 19.63
N THR A 76 0.24 -6.50 20.65
CA THR A 76 -0.91 -7.18 21.25
C THR A 76 -1.05 -6.76 22.70
N GLY A 77 -2.27 -6.61 23.18
CA GLY A 77 -2.54 -6.33 24.60
C GLY A 77 -3.91 -6.86 25.03
N THR A 78 -4.14 -6.96 26.33
CA THR A 78 -5.43 -7.33 26.92
C THR A 78 -6.25 -6.09 27.24
N VAL A 79 -7.49 -6.09 26.77
CA VAL A 79 -8.49 -5.06 27.06
C VAL A 79 -9.56 -5.68 27.95
N ILE A 80 -9.83 -5.04 29.08
CA ILE A 80 -10.95 -5.35 29.96
C ILE A 80 -12.19 -4.72 29.31
N TYR A 81 -13.17 -5.53 28.93
CA TYR A 81 -14.50 -5.08 28.52
C TYR A 81 -15.53 -5.36 29.62
N SER A 82 -16.76 -4.89 29.47
CA SER A 82 -17.86 -5.22 30.39
C SER A 82 -18.15 -6.72 30.47
N GLY A 83 -17.88 -7.47 29.39
CA GLY A 83 -18.05 -8.91 29.30
C GLY A 83 -16.79 -9.73 29.60
N GLY A 84 -15.76 -9.11 30.18
CA GLY A 84 -14.50 -9.76 30.54
C GLY A 84 -13.30 -9.32 29.69
N GLU A 85 -12.17 -9.96 29.93
CA GLU A 85 -10.89 -9.65 29.30
C GLU A 85 -10.78 -10.26 27.89
N LYS A 86 -10.27 -9.48 26.93
CA LYS A 86 -10.01 -9.96 25.57
C LYS A 86 -8.63 -9.52 25.10
N THR A 87 -7.93 -10.44 24.42
CA THR A 87 -6.66 -10.14 23.74
C THR A 87 -6.92 -9.50 22.39
N VAL A 88 -6.29 -8.35 22.12
CA VAL A 88 -6.54 -7.55 20.92
C VAL A 88 -5.23 -7.09 20.28
N LYS A 89 -5.23 -7.00 18.94
CA LYS A 89 -4.12 -6.45 18.16
C LYS A 89 -4.23 -4.92 18.08
N LEU A 90 -3.18 -4.25 18.52
CA LEU A 90 -3.08 -2.81 18.66
C LEU A 90 -2.12 -2.23 17.64
N ARG A 91 -2.47 -1.05 17.13
CA ARG A 91 -1.56 -0.19 16.38
C ARG A 91 -1.03 0.87 17.32
N GLU A 92 0.28 1.01 17.35
CA GLU A 92 0.93 2.10 18.06
C GLU A 92 0.80 3.41 17.28
N THR A 93 0.33 4.47 17.94
CA THR A 93 0.37 5.86 17.46
C THR A 93 1.16 6.71 18.45
N ALA A 94 1.49 7.96 18.11
CA ALA A 94 2.27 8.85 18.99
C ALA A 94 1.69 8.93 20.43
N THR A 95 0.37 9.05 20.57
CA THR A 95 -0.30 9.30 21.86
C THR A 95 -1.27 8.19 22.27
N VAL A 96 -1.65 7.29 21.36
CA VAL A 96 -2.71 6.30 21.60
C VAL A 96 -2.38 4.92 21.07
N TRP A 97 -2.99 3.92 21.69
CA TRP A 97 -3.10 2.55 21.21
C TRP A 97 -4.43 2.35 20.49
N THR A 98 -4.39 2.00 19.20
CA THR A 98 -5.59 1.86 18.38
C THR A 98 -5.89 0.38 18.10
N SER A 99 -6.97 -0.14 18.71
CA SER A 99 -7.53 -1.47 18.44
C SER A 99 -8.33 -1.48 17.13
N GLY A 100 -9.11 -0.45 16.86
CA GLY A 100 -9.97 -0.33 15.69
C GLY A 100 -10.31 1.12 15.39
N SER A 101 -11.14 1.37 14.37
CA SER A 101 -11.49 2.74 13.97
C SER A 101 -12.10 3.57 15.12
N LYS A 102 -12.93 2.95 15.94
CA LYS A 102 -13.62 3.59 17.08
C LYS A 102 -13.03 3.23 18.45
N GLU A 103 -11.91 2.51 18.49
CA GLU A 103 -11.33 1.99 19.74
C GLU A 103 -9.89 2.48 19.88
N ASN A 104 -9.74 3.58 20.62
CA ASN A 104 -8.47 4.23 20.90
C ASN A 104 -8.28 4.31 22.42
N TYR A 105 -7.11 3.92 22.90
CA TYR A 105 -6.75 3.93 24.32
C TYR A 105 -5.55 4.85 24.54
N ASP A 106 -5.56 5.60 25.63
CA ASP A 106 -4.45 6.47 26.00
C ASP A 106 -3.22 5.66 26.41
N LYS A 107 -2.03 6.05 25.93
CA LYS A 107 -0.76 5.39 26.24
C LYS A 107 -0.37 5.48 27.72
N LYS A 108 -0.80 6.53 28.42
CA LYS A 108 -0.42 6.75 29.83
C LYS A 108 -1.35 6.04 30.79
N THR A 109 -2.65 6.08 30.54
CA THR A 109 -3.66 5.62 31.48
C THR A 109 -4.31 4.29 31.09
N GLY A 110 -4.30 3.95 29.79
CA GLY A 110 -4.99 2.79 29.23
C GLY A 110 -6.50 2.97 29.11
N TYR A 111 -7.06 4.12 29.51
CA TYR A 111 -8.49 4.38 29.33
C TYR A 111 -8.83 4.70 27.87
N ARG A 112 -10.07 4.41 27.50
CA ARG A 112 -10.59 4.74 26.17
C ARG A 112 -10.70 6.27 26.00
N VAL A 113 -10.16 6.76 24.89
CA VAL A 113 -10.21 8.19 24.54
C VAL A 113 -11.59 8.52 23.94
N GLY A 114 -12.17 9.64 24.39
CA GLY A 114 -13.42 10.19 23.84
C GLY A 114 -14.71 9.60 24.41
N VAL A 115 -14.63 8.54 25.22
CA VAL A 115 -15.79 7.99 25.95
C VAL A 115 -15.33 7.48 27.31
N THR A 116 -15.96 7.95 28.37
CA THR A 116 -15.80 7.40 29.72
C THR A 116 -16.48 6.04 29.77
N SER A 117 -15.70 4.97 29.60
CA SER A 117 -16.20 3.60 29.64
C SER A 117 -15.45 2.80 30.71
N ARG A 118 -16.10 1.74 31.23
CA ARG A 118 -15.43 0.75 32.08
C ARG A 118 -14.38 -0.08 31.32
N CYS A 119 -14.24 0.12 30.01
CA CYS A 119 -13.25 -0.58 29.22
C CYS A 119 -11.87 0.06 29.38
N ARG A 120 -10.85 -0.75 29.68
CA ARG A 120 -9.47 -0.31 29.89
C ARG A 120 -8.49 -1.28 29.25
N LEU A 121 -7.48 -0.73 28.58
CA LEU A 121 -6.31 -1.47 28.11
C LEU A 121 -5.32 -1.63 29.26
N LEU A 122 -4.89 -2.87 29.52
CA LEU A 122 -3.83 -3.14 30.49
C LEU A 122 -2.47 -2.86 29.85
N LEU A 123 -1.80 -1.79 30.27
CA LEU A 123 -0.54 -1.34 29.67
C LEU A 123 0.59 -2.37 29.86
N ASP A 124 0.61 -3.06 31.00
CA ASP A 124 1.63 -4.08 31.32
C ASP A 124 1.51 -5.33 30.45
N SER A 125 0.33 -5.55 29.85
CA SER A 125 0.08 -6.69 28.96
C SER A 125 0.59 -6.48 27.53
N ILE A 126 1.02 -5.25 27.20
CA ILE A 126 1.34 -4.87 25.83
C ILE A 126 2.68 -5.49 25.44
N LYS A 127 2.64 -6.37 24.43
CA LYS A 127 3.83 -7.01 23.86
C LYS A 127 3.93 -6.64 22.38
N PRO A 128 5.15 -6.35 21.87
CA PRO A 128 5.33 -6.16 20.44
C PRO A 128 4.91 -7.46 19.75
N ILE A 129 4.10 -7.33 18.70
CA ILE A 129 3.94 -8.42 17.74
C ILE A 129 5.31 -8.47 17.11
N ALA A 130 6.12 -9.48 17.47
CA ALA A 130 7.36 -9.76 16.76
C ALA A 130 7.02 -9.62 15.29
N ALA A 131 7.71 -8.71 14.60
CA ALA A 131 7.61 -8.57 13.16
C ALA A 131 8.15 -9.89 12.63
N SER A 132 7.29 -10.89 12.67
CA SER A 132 7.55 -12.19 12.17
C SER A 132 7.50 -11.94 10.67
N THR A 133 8.68 -11.68 10.16
CA THR A 133 9.19 -12.39 9.00
C THR A 133 9.18 -13.91 9.23
N GLU A 134 8.45 -14.46 10.21
CA GLU A 134 7.66 -15.65 9.96
C GLU A 134 6.51 -15.23 9.02
N PRO A 135 6.57 -15.54 7.72
CA PRO A 135 5.32 -15.70 6.98
C PRO A 135 4.42 -16.53 7.88
N VAL A 136 3.17 -16.10 8.04
CA VAL A 136 2.13 -17.01 8.52
C VAL A 136 2.43 -18.34 7.85
N VAL A 137 2.71 -19.39 8.63
CA VAL A 137 2.73 -20.77 8.13
C VAL A 137 1.27 -21.10 7.80
N GLN A 138 0.70 -20.39 6.83
CA GLN A 138 -0.19 -20.96 5.85
C GLN A 138 0.73 -21.87 5.08
N SER A 139 0.79 -23.13 5.53
CA SER A 139 1.20 -24.30 4.77
C SER A 139 1.78 -23.98 3.38
N LYS A 140 3.11 -23.77 3.30
CA LYS A 140 3.87 -23.77 2.03
C LYS A 140 3.79 -25.11 1.27
N SER A 141 2.93 -26.04 1.69
CA SER A 141 2.86 -27.43 1.22
C SER A 141 1.75 -27.69 0.20
N SER A 142 0.97 -26.70 -0.25
CA SER A 142 -0.15 -26.91 -1.19
C SER A 142 -0.20 -25.95 -2.38
N GLU A 143 0.92 -25.35 -2.78
CA GLU A 143 0.91 -24.32 -3.82
C GLU A 143 1.71 -24.74 -5.07
N LEU A 144 1.05 -25.09 -6.17
CA LEU A 144 1.73 -25.23 -7.47
C LEU A 144 2.22 -23.85 -7.95
N PRO A 145 3.48 -23.65 -8.30
CA PRO A 145 3.91 -22.47 -9.04
C PRO A 145 3.17 -22.41 -10.39
N ALA A 146 2.86 -21.19 -10.84
CA ALA A 146 2.18 -20.96 -12.12
C ALA A 146 2.93 -21.59 -13.31
N VAL A 147 4.26 -21.64 -13.23
CA VAL A 147 5.13 -22.29 -14.23
C VAL A 147 4.75 -23.76 -14.41
N GLN A 148 4.55 -24.50 -13.32
CA GLN A 148 4.21 -25.92 -13.37
C GLN A 148 2.78 -26.14 -13.91
N LEU A 149 1.82 -25.31 -13.49
CA LEU A 149 0.44 -25.39 -13.98
C LEU A 149 0.37 -25.10 -15.50
N VAL A 150 1.06 -24.05 -15.95
CA VAL A 150 1.16 -23.71 -17.37
C VAL A 150 1.83 -24.83 -18.16
N ALA A 151 2.91 -25.43 -17.65
CA ALA A 151 3.59 -26.53 -18.32
C ALA A 151 2.68 -27.76 -18.54
N ILE A 152 1.80 -28.04 -17.57
CA ILE A 152 0.81 -29.14 -17.69
C ILE A 152 -0.25 -28.83 -18.75
N MET A 153 -0.72 -27.57 -18.81
CA MET A 153 -1.81 -27.14 -19.68
C MET A 153 -1.36 -26.76 -21.10
N LYS A 154 -0.10 -26.38 -21.28
CA LYS A 154 0.42 -25.92 -22.58
C LYS A 154 0.34 -27.06 -23.60
N GLY A 155 -0.33 -26.79 -24.72
CA GLY A 155 -0.48 -27.74 -25.83
C GLY A 155 -1.47 -28.88 -25.56
N LYS A 156 -2.30 -28.81 -24.53
CA LYS A 156 -3.33 -29.81 -24.23
C LYS A 156 -4.66 -29.16 -23.93
N THR A 157 -5.73 -29.84 -24.33
CA THR A 157 -7.11 -29.48 -23.97
C THR A 157 -7.54 -30.36 -22.81
N LEU A 158 -7.60 -29.81 -21.60
CA LEU A 158 -7.80 -30.59 -20.37
C LEU A 158 -9.01 -30.08 -19.59
N SER A 159 -9.74 -31.01 -18.98
CA SER A 159 -10.76 -30.70 -17.96
C SER A 159 -10.09 -30.51 -16.59
N TYR A 160 -10.83 -29.96 -15.61
CA TYR A 160 -10.33 -29.84 -14.23
C TYR A 160 -9.80 -31.17 -13.66
N GLN A 161 -10.53 -32.26 -13.89
CA GLN A 161 -10.13 -33.60 -13.44
C GLN A 161 -8.86 -34.10 -14.15
N GLY A 162 -8.74 -33.81 -15.45
CA GLY A 162 -7.53 -34.11 -16.21
C GLY A 162 -6.31 -33.35 -15.67
N ILE A 163 -6.47 -32.08 -15.33
CA ILE A 163 -5.40 -31.25 -14.75
C ILE A 163 -5.01 -31.78 -13.37
N MET A 164 -5.97 -32.13 -12.49
CA MET A 164 -5.66 -32.73 -11.19
C MET A 164 -4.91 -34.06 -11.31
N SER A 165 -5.32 -34.91 -12.25
CA SER A 165 -4.67 -36.20 -12.50
C SER A 165 -3.24 -36.00 -12.99
N ALA A 166 -3.00 -35.01 -13.86
CA ALA A 166 -1.67 -34.66 -14.34
C ALA A 166 -0.79 -34.09 -13.21
N ILE A 167 -1.34 -33.23 -12.35
CA ILE A 167 -0.63 -32.69 -11.18
C ILE A 167 -0.18 -33.84 -10.27
N LYS A 168 -1.08 -34.77 -9.95
CA LYS A 168 -0.75 -35.94 -9.11
C LYS A 168 0.35 -36.81 -9.73
N LYS A 169 0.41 -36.88 -11.07
CA LYS A 169 1.42 -37.64 -11.81
C LYS A 169 2.80 -36.97 -11.84
N TYR A 170 2.86 -35.69 -12.15
CA TYR A 170 4.14 -34.97 -12.35
C TYR A 170 4.65 -34.29 -11.08
N HIS A 171 3.77 -33.97 -10.13
CA HIS A 171 4.08 -33.27 -8.87
C HIS A 171 3.36 -33.92 -7.68
N PRO A 172 3.77 -35.11 -7.24
CA PRO A 172 3.12 -35.83 -6.13
C PRO A 172 3.25 -35.11 -4.77
N ASP A 173 4.26 -34.26 -4.62
CA ASP A 173 4.52 -33.50 -3.39
C ASP A 173 3.46 -32.43 -3.12
N ILE A 174 2.74 -31.99 -4.17
CA ILE A 174 1.84 -30.86 -4.10
C ILE A 174 0.40 -31.36 -3.99
N LYS A 175 -0.15 -31.30 -2.78
CA LYS A 175 -1.54 -31.65 -2.50
C LYS A 175 -2.44 -30.44 -2.76
N ILE A 176 -3.20 -30.47 -3.86
CA ILE A 176 -4.14 -29.41 -4.23
C ILE A 176 -5.57 -29.91 -4.21
N THR A 177 -6.47 -29.05 -3.71
CA THR A 177 -7.92 -29.29 -3.77
C THR A 177 -8.53 -28.77 -5.08
N LEU A 178 -9.69 -29.31 -5.46
CA LEU A 178 -10.39 -28.89 -6.67
C LEU A 178 -10.72 -27.38 -6.68
N GLU A 179 -11.17 -26.84 -5.54
CA GLU A 179 -11.48 -25.41 -5.42
C GLU A 179 -10.25 -24.52 -5.64
N GLN A 180 -9.09 -24.94 -5.13
CA GLN A 180 -7.83 -24.21 -5.31
C GLN A 180 -7.42 -24.23 -6.79
N LEU A 181 -7.59 -25.36 -7.47
CA LEU A 181 -7.35 -25.45 -8.90
C LEU A 181 -8.32 -24.55 -9.69
N GLN A 182 -9.61 -24.58 -9.38
CA GLN A 182 -10.63 -23.74 -10.03
C GLN A 182 -10.31 -22.26 -9.91
N LYS A 183 -9.95 -21.77 -8.71
CA LYS A 183 -9.54 -20.37 -8.49
C LYS A 183 -8.34 -19.98 -9.34
N ARG A 184 -7.38 -20.90 -9.53
CA ARG A 184 -6.16 -20.65 -10.32
C ARG A 184 -6.42 -20.65 -11.82
N VAL A 185 -7.22 -21.58 -12.32
CA VAL A 185 -7.64 -21.59 -13.73
C VAL A 185 -8.51 -20.38 -14.04
N PHE A 186 -9.38 -19.97 -13.10
CA PHE A 186 -10.14 -18.73 -13.21
C PHE A 186 -9.22 -17.50 -13.27
N ALA A 187 -8.20 -17.43 -12.43
CA ALA A 187 -7.21 -16.35 -12.48
C ALA A 187 -6.44 -16.31 -13.81
N LEU A 188 -6.12 -17.47 -14.40
CA LEU A 188 -5.55 -17.56 -15.75
C LEU A 188 -6.52 -16.96 -16.79
N CYS A 189 -7.80 -17.33 -16.71
CA CYS A 189 -8.85 -16.85 -17.61
C CYS A 189 -9.09 -15.34 -17.51
N MET A 190 -8.91 -14.76 -16.33
CA MET A 190 -9.06 -13.32 -16.11
C MET A 190 -7.80 -12.51 -16.46
N SER A 191 -6.67 -13.17 -16.72
CA SER A 191 -5.41 -12.48 -16.93
C SER A 191 -5.21 -12.10 -18.40
N ASN A 192 -4.85 -10.84 -18.65
CA ASN A 192 -4.55 -10.34 -20.00
C ASN A 192 -3.25 -10.91 -20.60
N PHE A 193 -2.42 -11.56 -19.78
CA PHE A 193 -1.12 -12.11 -20.18
C PHE A 193 -1.20 -13.56 -20.64
N VAL A 194 -2.39 -14.17 -20.58
CA VAL A 194 -2.62 -15.58 -20.91
C VAL A 194 -3.77 -15.70 -21.87
N GLY A 195 -3.50 -16.27 -23.05
CA GLY A 195 -4.54 -16.67 -23.99
C GLY A 195 -5.04 -18.06 -23.65
N ILE A 196 -6.15 -18.15 -22.91
CA ILE A 196 -6.82 -19.40 -22.58
C ILE A 196 -8.22 -19.40 -23.20
N GLU A 197 -8.56 -20.50 -23.87
CA GLU A 197 -9.90 -20.73 -24.40
C GLU A 197 -10.63 -21.75 -23.54
N ARG A 198 -11.88 -21.43 -23.27
CA ARG A 198 -12.80 -22.30 -22.56
C ARG A 198 -13.75 -22.91 -23.58
N HIS A 199 -13.81 -24.23 -23.61
CA HIS A 199 -14.71 -24.98 -24.48
C HIS A 199 -15.89 -25.47 -23.63
N ASP A 200 -17.05 -24.85 -23.85
CA ASP A 200 -18.33 -25.25 -23.25
C ASP A 200 -19.15 -26.17 -24.18
N ASP A 201 -18.68 -26.39 -25.42
CA ASP A 201 -19.31 -27.27 -26.42
C ASP A 201 -19.21 -28.77 -26.08
N MET A 202 -18.39 -29.10 -25.08
CA MET A 202 -18.19 -30.46 -24.59
C MET A 202 -18.99 -30.69 -23.31
N PRO A 203 -19.40 -31.95 -23.01
CA PRO A 203 -20.23 -32.27 -21.84
C PRO A 203 -19.58 -31.90 -20.49
N VAL A 204 -18.26 -31.72 -20.48
CA VAL A 204 -17.49 -31.21 -19.35
C VAL A 204 -16.69 -30.02 -19.84
N THR A 205 -16.53 -28.99 -19.01
CA THR A 205 -15.73 -27.80 -19.37
C THR A 205 -14.26 -28.16 -19.56
N HIS A 206 -13.72 -27.82 -20.74
CA HIS A 206 -12.31 -28.00 -21.07
C HIS A 206 -11.61 -26.67 -21.30
N PHE A 207 -10.31 -26.65 -21.03
CA PHE A 207 -9.47 -25.47 -21.20
C PHE A 207 -8.33 -25.78 -22.16
N THR A 208 -8.11 -24.88 -23.10
CA THR A 208 -6.98 -24.93 -24.03
C THR A 208 -6.12 -23.69 -23.82
N LEU A 209 -4.86 -23.90 -23.46
CA LEU A 209 -3.90 -22.82 -23.26
C LEU A 209 -3.13 -22.56 -24.56
N LYS A 210 -3.41 -21.42 -25.21
CA LYS A 210 -2.78 -21.03 -26.49
C LYS A 210 -1.43 -20.35 -26.29
N ASN A 211 -1.38 -19.32 -25.44
CA ASN A 211 -0.17 -18.53 -25.23
C ASN A 211 -0.07 -18.03 -23.78
N VAL A 212 1.16 -17.86 -23.29
CA VAL A 212 1.48 -17.29 -21.98
C VAL A 212 2.66 -16.33 -22.15
N ASP A 213 2.45 -15.05 -21.84
CA ASP A 213 3.51 -14.04 -21.80
C ASP A 213 4.42 -14.30 -20.57
N PRO A 214 5.75 -14.29 -20.71
CA PRO A 214 6.68 -14.37 -19.58
C PRO A 214 6.39 -13.42 -18.41
N ARG A 215 5.80 -12.24 -18.67
CA ARG A 215 5.38 -11.28 -17.64
C ARG A 215 4.33 -11.85 -16.69
N PHE A 216 3.54 -12.85 -17.12
CA PHE A 216 2.55 -13.51 -16.29
C PHE A 216 3.18 -14.12 -15.03
N TYR A 217 4.35 -14.75 -15.15
CA TYR A 217 5.01 -15.41 -14.02
C TYR A 217 5.38 -14.42 -12.90
N VAL A 218 5.89 -13.24 -13.28
CA VAL A 218 6.24 -12.17 -12.32
C VAL A 218 5.01 -11.65 -11.58
N HIS A 219 3.86 -11.55 -12.25
CA HIS A 219 2.60 -11.12 -11.62
C HIS A 219 2.01 -12.21 -10.74
N SER A 220 2.10 -13.47 -11.16
CA SER A 220 1.66 -14.61 -10.36
C SER A 220 2.45 -14.71 -9.05
N GLU A 221 3.78 -14.55 -9.08
CA GLU A 221 4.61 -14.59 -7.87
C GLU A 221 4.29 -13.45 -6.89
N LYS A 222 3.97 -12.26 -7.41
CA LYS A 222 3.56 -11.12 -6.57
C LYS A 222 2.21 -11.36 -5.90
N ASN A 223 1.26 -11.96 -6.61
CA ASN A 223 -0.04 -12.33 -6.06
C ASN A 223 0.05 -13.49 -5.07
N MET A 224 1.05 -14.38 -5.18
CA MET A 224 1.32 -15.43 -4.17
C MET A 224 1.86 -14.86 -2.85
N ARG A 225 2.45 -13.65 -2.86
CA ARG A 225 3.04 -13.02 -1.66
C ARG A 225 2.11 -12.02 -0.96
N ALA A 226 0.96 -11.70 -1.55
CA ALA A 226 0.05 -10.65 -1.09
C ALA A 226 -1.09 -11.22 -0.24
#